data_AF-A0A838HAR8-F1
#
_entry.id   AF-A0A838HAR8-F1
#
_cell.length_a   1.000
_cell.length_b   1.000
_cell.length_c   1.000
_cell.angle_alpha   90.00
_cell.angle_beta   90.00
_cell.angle_gamma   90.00
#
_symmetry.space_group_name_H-M   'P 1'
#
loop_
_entity.id
_entity.type
_entity.pdbx_description
1 polymer ?
#
loop_
_entity_poly.entity_id
_entity_poly.type
_entity_poly.pdbx_seq_one_letter_code
_entity_poly.pdbx_strand_id
1 'polypeptide(L)'
;EVSWHLGFRTDTGDYVGLEQGNQPSAQFLAARTPADRPAEAVVVAGRTWTALTSDDTGEHAFVLVDEGVTTVVTGTAPASDLVAFAASLSSDA
;
A
#
# COMPACT_ATOMS: atom_id res chain seq x y z
N GLU A 1 14.75 -6.86 -12.31
CA GLU A 1 13.76 -6.55 -11.26
C GLU A 1 14.24 -5.30 -10.55
N VAL A 2 13.38 -4.31 -10.38
CA VAL A 2 13.68 -3.13 -9.56
C VAL A 2 12.53 -2.97 -8.60
N SER A 3 12.84 -3.09 -7.31
CA SER A 3 11.93 -2.77 -6.21
C SER A 3 12.67 -1.88 -5.22
N TRP A 4 11.95 -0.93 -4.64
CA TRP A 4 12.47 -0.10 -3.57
C TRP A 4 11.44 0.01 -2.45
N HIS A 5 11.94 0.32 -1.26
CA HIS A 5 11.15 0.45 -0.05
C HIS A 5 11.59 1.72 0.70
N LEU A 6 10.63 2.50 1.17
CA LEU A 6 10.84 3.66 2.03
C LEU A 6 9.90 3.60 3.23
N GLY A 7 10.45 3.76 4.44
CA GLY A 7 9.71 3.72 5.68
C GLY A 7 9.72 5.06 6.41
N PHE A 8 8.58 5.43 6.98
CA PHE A 8 8.39 6.61 7.83
C PHE A 8 7.88 6.18 9.20
N ARG A 9 8.13 7.01 10.20
CA ARG A 9 7.44 6.94 11.48
C ARG A 9 6.59 8.19 11.69
N THR A 10 5.37 7.99 12.16
CA THR A 10 4.50 9.08 12.62
C THR A 10 5.03 9.65 13.94
N ASP A 11 4.47 10.77 14.38
CA ASP A 11 4.74 11.37 15.69
C ASP A 11 4.27 10.49 16.87
N THR A 12 3.23 9.68 16.63
CA THR A 12 2.77 8.61 17.54
C THR A 12 3.68 7.40 17.58
N GLY A 13 4.66 7.30 16.67
CA GLY A 13 5.61 6.21 16.57
C GLY A 13 5.17 5.04 15.69
N ASP A 14 3.99 5.16 15.06
CA ASP A 14 3.47 4.19 14.10
C ASP A 14 4.26 4.21 12.80
N TYR A 15 4.19 3.12 12.06
CA TYR A 15 4.97 2.90 10.85
C TYR A 15 4.12 3.04 9.59
N VAL A 16 4.66 3.75 8.60
CA VAL A 16 4.13 3.84 7.23
C VAL A 16 5.23 3.45 6.25
N GLY A 17 5.00 2.40 5.48
CA GLY A 17 5.87 1.91 4.43
C GLY A 17 5.31 2.19 3.04
N LEU A 18 6.20 2.59 2.13
CA LEU A 18 5.94 2.73 0.71
C LEU A 18 6.84 1.77 -0.06
N GLU A 19 6.23 1.00 -0.94
CA GLU A 19 6.95 0.08 -1.82
C GLU A 19 6.51 0.25 -3.26
N GLN A 20 7.47 0.22 -4.19
CA GLN A 20 7.18 0.22 -5.62
C GLN A 20 8.05 -0.79 -6.36
N GLY A 21 7.49 -1.38 -7.40
CA GLY A 21 8.23 -2.26 -8.30
C GLY A 21 7.46 -2.63 -9.56
N ASN A 22 8.17 -3.25 -10.51
CA ASN A 22 7.64 -3.62 -11.84
C ASN A 22 7.33 -5.12 -12.00
N GLN A 23 7.14 -5.85 -10.91
CA GLN A 23 6.75 -7.27 -10.94
C GLN A 23 5.23 -7.48 -11.00
N PRO A 24 4.75 -8.66 -11.47
CA PRO A 24 3.34 -9.00 -11.45
C PRO A 24 2.79 -8.93 -10.03
N SER A 25 1.82 -8.04 -9.84
CA SER A 25 1.20 -7.67 -8.56
C SER A 25 0.89 -8.86 -7.63
N ALA A 26 0.48 -10.01 -8.16
CA ALA A 26 0.10 -11.17 -7.36
C ALA A 26 1.24 -11.73 -6.47
N GLN A 27 2.49 -11.72 -6.93
CA GLN A 27 3.61 -12.24 -6.14
C GLN A 27 4.02 -11.26 -5.04
N PHE A 28 3.91 -9.97 -5.32
CA PHE A 28 4.18 -8.89 -4.36
C PHE A 28 3.13 -8.84 -3.26
N LEU A 29 1.86 -9.01 -3.64
CA LEU A 29 0.70 -9.08 -2.75
C LEU A 29 0.72 -10.35 -1.89
N ALA A 30 0.98 -11.52 -2.48
CA ALA A 30 1.02 -12.78 -1.74
C ALA A 30 2.13 -12.83 -0.67
N ALA A 31 3.22 -12.08 -0.85
CA ALA A 31 4.31 -11.98 0.13
C ALA A 31 3.98 -11.04 1.31
N ARG A 32 2.99 -10.14 1.17
CA ARG A 32 2.73 -9.05 2.12
C ARG A 32 1.30 -9.02 2.65
N THR A 33 0.38 -9.77 2.05
CA THR A 33 -1.01 -9.80 2.49
C THR A 33 -1.63 -11.18 2.18
N PRO A 34 -2.18 -11.88 3.19
CA PRO A 34 -2.89 -13.14 2.98
C PRO A 34 -4.02 -13.00 1.96
N ALA A 35 -4.14 -13.98 1.06
CA ALA A 35 -5.01 -13.94 -0.12
C ALA A 35 -6.50 -14.19 0.15
N ASP A 36 -6.91 -14.35 1.41
CA ASP A 36 -8.21 -14.88 1.83
C ASP A 36 -9.25 -13.83 2.26
N ARG A 37 -8.93 -12.52 2.19
CA ARG A 37 -9.90 -11.44 2.38
C ARG A 37 -10.42 -10.80 1.09
N PRO A 38 -11.64 -10.24 1.12
CA PRO A 38 -12.15 -9.42 0.02
C PRO A 38 -11.29 -8.17 -0.14
N ALA A 39 -10.63 -8.08 -1.29
CA ALA A 39 -10.10 -6.84 -1.81
C ALA A 39 -11.25 -5.82 -1.97
N GLU A 40 -11.15 -4.68 -1.29
CA GLU A 40 -12.11 -3.58 -1.45
C GLU A 40 -11.52 -2.49 -2.33
N ALA A 41 -12.27 -2.03 -3.33
CA ALA A 41 -11.86 -0.89 -4.14
C ALA A 41 -12.16 0.42 -3.39
N VAL A 42 -11.15 1.26 -3.19
CA VAL A 42 -11.26 2.59 -2.57
C VAL A 42 -10.66 3.64 -3.48
N VAL A 43 -11.34 4.78 -3.62
CA VAL A 43 -10.85 5.91 -4.42
C VAL A 43 -10.06 6.86 -3.52
N VAL A 44 -8.79 7.06 -3.83
CA VAL A 44 -7.88 7.95 -3.10
C VAL A 44 -7.18 8.88 -4.08
N ALA A 45 -7.35 10.19 -3.89
CA ALA A 45 -6.82 11.22 -4.78
C ALA A 45 -7.12 10.94 -6.28
N GLY A 46 -8.35 10.52 -6.60
CA GLY A 46 -8.80 10.24 -7.96
C GLY A 46 -8.30 8.92 -8.57
N ARG A 47 -7.52 8.13 -7.83
CA ARG A 47 -7.02 6.82 -8.26
C ARG A 47 -7.75 5.71 -7.51
N THR A 48 -8.00 4.58 -8.18
CA THR A 48 -8.62 3.40 -7.57
C THR A 48 -7.54 2.52 -6.96
N TRP A 49 -7.56 2.40 -5.64
CA TRP A 49 -6.69 1.53 -4.86
C TRP A 49 -7.45 0.28 -4.43
N THR A 50 -6.72 -0.82 -4.28
CA THR A 50 -7.20 -2.02 -3.63
C THR A 50 -6.78 -1.98 -2.16
N ALA A 51 -7.75 -1.95 -1.25
CA ALA A 51 -7.55 -2.05 0.19
C ALA A 51 -7.55 -3.52 0.63
N LEU A 52 -6.58 -3.89 1.46
CA LEU A 52 -6.41 -5.21 2.05
C LEU A 52 -6.16 -5.06 3.55
N THR A 53 -6.43 -6.11 4.32
CA THR A 53 -6.16 -6.16 5.76
C THR A 53 -5.57 -7.53 6.11
N SER A 54 -4.47 -7.52 6.85
CA SER A 54 -3.81 -8.72 7.38
C SER A 54 -4.64 -9.33 8.51
N ASP A 55 -4.94 -10.63 8.45
CA ASP A 55 -5.65 -11.32 9.54
C ASP A 55 -4.73 -11.66 10.72
N ASP A 56 -3.41 -11.75 10.50
CA ASP A 56 -2.42 -12.05 11.55
C ASP A 56 -2.09 -10.82 12.40
N THR A 57 -1.88 -9.67 11.73
CA THR A 57 -1.41 -8.43 12.37
C THR A 57 -2.49 -7.36 12.50
N GLY A 58 -3.58 -7.46 11.74
CA GLY A 58 -4.60 -6.42 11.63
C GLY A 58 -4.15 -5.20 10.81
N GLU A 59 -2.95 -5.23 10.23
CA GLU A 59 -2.40 -4.12 9.44
C GLU A 59 -3.13 -3.96 8.11
N HIS A 60 -3.21 -2.71 7.63
CA HIS A 60 -3.85 -2.39 6.37
C HIS A 60 -2.81 -2.17 5.27
N ALA A 61 -3.17 -2.55 4.04
CA ALA A 61 -2.38 -2.26 2.85
C ALA A 61 -3.26 -1.68 1.75
N PHE A 62 -2.74 -0.67 1.04
CA PHE A 62 -3.38 -0.03 -0.10
C PHE A 62 -2.49 -0.21 -1.32
N VAL A 63 -3.06 -0.80 -2.36
CA VAL A 63 -2.32 -1.24 -3.54
C VAL A 63 -2.85 -0.53 -4.77
N LEU A 64 -1.95 0.14 -5.49
CA LEU A 64 -2.24 0.75 -6.78
C LEU A 64 -1.40 0.05 -7.85
N VAL A 65 -2.02 -0.38 -8.92
CA VAL A 65 -1.32 -0.85 -10.12
C VAL A 65 -1.59 0.14 -11.23
N ASP A 66 -0.55 0.83 -11.67
CA ASP A 66 -0.64 1.86 -12.71
C ASP A 66 0.60 1.83 -13.60
N GLU A 67 0.42 1.99 -14.90
CA GLU A 67 1.49 1.98 -15.93
C GLU A 67 2.51 0.82 -15.80
N GLY A 68 2.08 -0.34 -15.28
CA GLY A 68 2.96 -1.50 -15.06
C GLY A 68 3.83 -1.44 -13.80
N VAL A 69 3.61 -0.44 -12.94
CA VAL A 69 4.20 -0.31 -11.61
C VAL A 69 3.15 -0.68 -10.56
N THR A 70 3.53 -1.52 -9.61
CA THR A 70 2.75 -1.77 -8.40
C THR A 70 3.28 -0.86 -7.29
N THR A 71 2.39 -0.08 -6.69
CA THR A 71 2.67 0.75 -5.50
C THR A 71 1.88 0.19 -4.32
N VAL A 72 2.54 0.02 -3.17
CA VAL A 72 1.89 -0.43 -1.94
C VAL A 72 2.20 0.53 -0.81
N VAL A 73 1.15 0.97 -0.11
CA VAL A 73 1.24 1.70 1.16
C VAL A 73 0.74 0.79 2.26
N THR A 74 1.55 0.52 3.27
CA THR A 74 1.23 -0.45 4.34
C THR A 74 1.91 -0.08 5.65
N GLY A 75 1.43 -0.60 6.77
CA GLY A 75 2.13 -0.48 8.05
C GLY A 75 1.20 -0.58 9.26
N THR A 76 1.75 -0.22 10.42
CA THR A 76 1.03 -0.26 11.70
C THR A 76 0.17 0.97 11.93
N ALA A 77 0.37 2.04 11.15
CA ALA A 77 -0.43 3.26 11.27
C ALA A 77 -1.92 2.99 10.97
N PRO A 78 -2.84 3.77 11.55
CA PRO A 78 -4.25 3.68 11.25
C PRO A 78 -4.53 3.76 9.74
N ALA A 79 -5.56 3.06 9.26
CA ALA A 79 -5.95 3.07 7.85
C ALA A 79 -6.12 4.49 7.29
N SER A 80 -6.64 5.43 8.09
CA SER A 80 -6.78 6.84 7.71
C SER A 80 -5.46 7.50 7.34
N ASP A 81 -4.39 7.17 8.06
CA ASP A 81 -3.08 7.79 7.90
C ASP A 81 -2.37 7.20 6.68
N LEU A 82 -2.54 5.89 6.46
CA LEU A 82 -2.10 5.21 5.24
C LEU A 82 -2.82 5.77 4.00
N VAL A 83 -4.13 6.01 4.08
CA VAL A 83 -4.90 6.67 2.99
C VAL A 83 -4.41 8.10 2.77
N ALA A 84 -4.17 8.87 3.83
CA ALA A 84 -3.65 10.22 3.73
C ALA A 84 -2.25 10.24 3.07
N PHE A 85 -1.38 9.30 3.44
CA PHE A 85 -0.09 9.13 2.80
C PHE A 85 -0.23 8.74 1.32
N ALA A 86 -1.08 7.77 0.98
CA ALA A 86 -1.36 7.38 -0.40
C ALA A 86 -1.91 8.55 -1.24
N ALA A 87 -2.75 9.40 -0.65
CA ALA A 87 -3.26 10.61 -1.29
C ALA A 87 -2.16 11.65 -1.59
N SER A 88 -1.09 11.67 -0.81
CA SER A 88 0.03 12.61 -0.97
C SER A 88 0.98 12.24 -2.12
N LEU A 89 0.93 10.99 -2.62
CA LEU A 89 1.83 10.51 -3.66
C LEU A 89 1.48 11.14 -5.01
N SER A 90 2.38 11.91 -5.59
CA SER A 90 2.25 12.42 -6.96
C SER A 90 3.20 11.68 -7.90
N SER A 91 2.76 11.50 -9.14
CA SER A 91 3.63 11.11 -10.27
C SER A 91 4.15 12.32 -11.06
N ASP A 92 3.66 13.52 -10.76
CA ASP A 92 4.19 14.75 -11.34
C ASP A 92 5.53 15.08 -10.67
N ALA A 93 6.59 15.18 -11.49
CA ALA A 93 7.95 15.50 -11.08
C ALA A 93 8.22 17.02 -11.02
#